data_AF-A0A9D8SB04-F1
#
_entry.id   AF-A0A9D8SB04-F1
#
_cell.length_a   1.000
_cell.length_b   1.000
_cell.length_c   1.000
_cell.angle_alpha   90.00
_cell.angle_beta   90.00
_cell.angle_gamma   90.00
#
_symmetry.space_group_name_H-M   'P 1'
#
loop_
_entity.id
_entity.type
_entity.pdbx_description
1 polymer ?
#
loop_
_entity_poly.entity_id
_entity_poly.type
_entity_poly.pdbx_seq_one_letter_code
_entity_poly.pdbx_strand_id
1 'polypeptide(L)'
;AFVCYGVNDIMQGFSEEQIKADLATIVKMLKKTDMTVILQTVPPFDYSEDKIGKWERVNEFIKTELKDKVDLVFDNVLCLGKEDRPSAAIYGGHPDKKGCEVWADALYEAVKEMF
;
A
#
# COMPACT_ATOMS: atom_id res chain seq x y z
N ALA A 1 7.73 -10.02 -6.65
CA ALA A 1 6.42 -9.40 -6.95
C ALA A 1 6.25 -8.18 -6.07
N PHE A 2 5.99 -7.03 -6.67
CA PHE A 2 5.60 -5.82 -5.95
C PHE A 2 4.07 -5.70 -6.04
N VAL A 3 3.39 -5.61 -4.90
CA VAL A 3 1.93 -5.57 -4.83
C VAL A 3 1.50 -4.26 -4.18
N CYS A 4 0.80 -3.42 -4.94
CA CYS A 4 0.16 -2.20 -4.45
C CYS A 4 -1.30 -2.21 -4.91
N TYR A 5 -2.22 -2.46 -3.98
CA TYR A 5 -3.65 -2.72 -4.24
C TYR A 5 -4.50 -2.02 -3.20
N GLY A 6 -5.70 -1.53 -3.57
CA GLY A 6 -6.69 -1.02 -2.62
C GLY A 6 -7.22 0.39 -2.90
N VAL A 7 -6.51 1.23 -3.67
CA VAL A 7 -6.99 2.60 -3.96
C VAL A 7 -8.33 2.56 -4.68
N ASN A 8 -8.39 1.83 -5.80
CA ASN A 8 -9.59 1.74 -6.62
C ASN A 8 -10.73 1.06 -5.88
N ASP A 9 -10.43 0.06 -5.06
CA ASP A 9 -11.40 -0.73 -4.31
C ASP A 9 -12.10 0.11 -3.23
N ILE A 10 -11.32 0.91 -2.50
CA ILE A 10 -11.84 1.90 -1.56
C ILE A 10 -12.72 2.92 -2.30
N MET A 11 -12.28 3.40 -3.46
CA MET A 11 -13.00 4.41 -4.26
C MET A 11 -14.29 3.86 -4.88
N GLN A 12 -14.32 2.59 -5.26
CA GLN A 12 -15.49 1.88 -5.78
C GLN A 12 -16.44 1.41 -4.68
N GLY A 13 -16.09 1.63 -3.41
CA GLY A 13 -16.97 1.34 -2.28
C GLY A 13 -16.95 -0.12 -1.83
N PHE A 14 -15.92 -0.89 -2.18
CA PHE A 14 -15.78 -2.27 -1.70
C PHE A 14 -15.70 -2.28 -0.17
N SER A 15 -16.21 -3.33 0.46
CA SER A 15 -16.14 -3.44 1.92
C SER A 15 -14.70 -3.63 2.39
N GLU A 16 -14.43 -3.27 3.64
CA GLU A 16 -13.12 -3.47 4.24
C GLU A 16 -12.74 -4.96 4.25
N GLU A 17 -13.69 -5.82 4.59
CA GLU A 17 -13.52 -7.27 4.67
C GLU A 17 -13.17 -7.85 3.29
N GLN A 18 -13.81 -7.35 2.24
CA GLN A 18 -13.52 -7.76 0.86
C GLN A 18 -12.08 -7.40 0.49
N ILE A 19 -11.66 -6.16 0.72
CA ILE A 19 -10.30 -5.69 0.39
C ILE A 19 -9.25 -6.50 1.17
N LYS A 20 -9.48 -6.74 2.46
CA LYS A 20 -8.58 -7.56 3.31
C LYS A 20 -8.50 -9.01 2.82
N ALA A 21 -9.63 -9.60 2.44
CA ALA A 21 -9.70 -10.97 1.91
C ALA A 21 -8.98 -11.09 0.56
N ASP A 22 -9.13 -10.10 -0.31
CA ASP A 22 -8.45 -10.05 -1.61
C ASP A 22 -6.93 -9.93 -1.44
N LEU A 23 -6.46 -9.01 -0.58
CA LEU A 23 -5.04 -8.89 -0.24
C LEU A 23 -4.46 -10.20 0.31
N ALA A 24 -5.16 -10.83 1.25
CA ALA A 24 -4.73 -12.12 1.82
C ALA A 24 -4.69 -13.22 0.75
N THR A 25 -5.64 -13.22 -0.18
CA THR A 25 -5.69 -14.17 -1.30
C THR A 25 -4.53 -13.95 -2.26
N ILE A 26 -4.25 -12.70 -2.65
CA ILE A 26 -3.12 -12.33 -3.51
C ILE A 26 -1.80 -12.78 -2.88
N VAL A 27 -1.56 -12.42 -1.62
CA VAL A 27 -0.34 -12.81 -0.88
C VAL A 27 -0.21 -14.33 -0.82
N LYS A 28 -1.29 -15.04 -0.44
CA LYS A 28 -1.31 -16.50 -0.37
C LYS A 28 -0.98 -17.16 -1.71
N MET A 29 -1.54 -16.64 -2.81
CA MET A 29 -1.31 -17.20 -4.13
C MET A 29 0.12 -16.95 -4.62
N LEU A 30 0.68 -15.78 -4.36
CA LEU A 30 2.07 -15.47 -4.72
C LEU A 30 3.07 -16.29 -3.89
N LYS A 31 2.86 -16.44 -2.57
CA LYS A 31 3.77 -17.24 -1.71
C LYS A 31 3.67 -18.76 -1.91
N LYS A 32 2.67 -19.26 -2.65
CA LYS A 32 2.67 -20.65 -3.13
C LYS A 32 3.73 -20.90 -4.22
N THR A 33 4.28 -19.83 -4.78
CA THR A 33 5.41 -19.86 -5.70
C THR A 33 6.68 -19.43 -4.96
N ASP A 34 7.85 -19.66 -5.55
CA ASP A 34 9.14 -19.25 -4.97
C ASP A 34 9.46 -17.75 -5.19
N MET A 35 8.42 -16.90 -5.20
CA MET A 35 8.57 -15.47 -5.43
C MET A 35 8.80 -14.73 -4.11
N THR A 36 9.78 -13.83 -4.11
CA THR A 36 9.86 -12.73 -3.16
C THR A 36 8.65 -11.80 -3.36
N VAL A 37 7.95 -11.45 -2.29
CA VAL A 37 6.74 -10.61 -2.28
C VAL A 37 7.01 -9.36 -1.44
N ILE A 38 6.95 -8.20 -2.09
CA ILE A 38 6.99 -6.88 -1.49
C ILE A 38 5.57 -6.32 -1.54
N LEU A 39 4.92 -6.25 -0.38
CA LEU A 39 3.57 -5.69 -0.26
C LEU A 39 3.66 -4.23 0.13
N GLN A 40 2.87 -3.37 -0.52
CA GLN A 40 2.85 -1.95 -0.23
C GLN A 40 1.55 -1.58 0.47
N THR A 41 1.60 -0.61 1.41
CA THR A 41 0.38 0.00 1.96
C THR A 41 -0.40 0.71 0.86
N VAL A 42 -1.72 0.83 1.02
CA VAL A 42 -2.55 1.67 0.15
C VAL A 42 -2.04 3.11 0.26
N PRO A 43 -1.61 3.75 -0.84
CA PRO A 43 -1.08 5.10 -0.80
C PRO A 43 -2.16 6.11 -0.37
N PRO A 44 -1.75 7.31 0.08
CA PRO A 44 -2.67 8.43 0.24
C PRO A 44 -3.30 8.82 -1.10
N PHE A 45 -4.56 9.24 -1.07
CA PHE A 45 -5.34 9.56 -2.27
C PHE A 45 -6.36 10.68 -2.06
N ASP A 46 -6.17 11.53 -1.05
CA ASP A 46 -7.12 12.60 -0.70
C ASP A 46 -8.55 12.07 -0.46
N TYR A 47 -8.63 10.97 0.29
CA TYR A 47 -9.89 10.30 0.62
C TYR A 47 -10.87 11.22 1.36
N SER A 48 -12.17 11.02 1.07
CA SER A 48 -13.24 11.56 1.90
C SER A 48 -13.25 10.91 3.29
N GLU A 49 -13.83 11.58 4.28
CA GLU A 49 -13.79 11.13 5.69
C GLU A 49 -14.34 9.71 5.89
N ASP A 50 -15.40 9.35 5.16
CA ASP A 50 -15.99 7.99 5.16
C ASP A 50 -15.02 6.91 4.65
N LYS A 51 -14.07 7.29 3.80
CA LYS A 51 -13.07 6.38 3.21
C LYS A 51 -11.76 6.35 4.01
N ILE A 52 -11.42 7.43 4.72
CA ILE A 52 -10.21 7.49 5.55
C ILE A 52 -10.21 6.37 6.59
N GLY A 53 -11.30 6.18 7.33
CA GLY A 53 -11.36 5.11 8.33
C GLY A 53 -11.18 3.72 7.74
N LYS A 54 -11.68 3.48 6.53
CA LYS A 54 -11.47 2.22 5.80
C LYS A 54 -10.00 2.07 5.37
N TRP A 55 -9.43 3.12 4.79
CA TRP A 55 -8.04 3.18 4.38
C TRP A 55 -7.08 2.90 5.55
N GLU A 56 -7.33 3.50 6.72
CA GLU A 56 -6.55 3.27 7.95
C GLU A 56 -6.55 1.79 8.35
N ARG A 57 -7.73 1.17 8.42
CA ARG A 57 -7.86 -0.22 8.87
C ARG A 57 -7.35 -1.25 7.86
N VAL A 58 -7.39 -0.94 6.57
CA VAL A 58 -6.73 -1.76 5.54
C VAL A 58 -5.22 -1.63 5.65
N ASN A 59 -4.69 -0.43 5.85
CA ASN A 59 -3.24 -0.22 6.02
C ASN A 59 -2.71 -0.80 7.32
N GLU A 60 -3.49 -0.74 8.41
CA GLU A 60 -3.16 -1.43 9.65
C GLU A 60 -3.05 -2.93 9.42
N PHE A 61 -4.05 -3.55 8.76
CA PHE A 61 -4.03 -4.97 8.42
C PHE A 61 -2.81 -5.37 7.57
N ILE A 62 -2.41 -4.55 6.59
CA ILE A 62 -1.19 -4.77 5.80
C ILE A 62 0.04 -4.79 6.72
N LYS A 63 0.15 -3.82 7.63
CA LYS A 63 1.31 -3.62 8.50
C LYS A 63 1.40 -4.59 9.68
N THR A 64 0.28 -5.18 10.10
CA THR A 64 0.23 -6.06 11.28
C THR A 64 0.00 -7.52 10.90
N GLU A 65 -1.01 -7.82 10.08
CA GLU A 65 -1.45 -9.20 9.82
C GLU A 65 -0.87 -9.84 8.55
N LEU A 66 -0.52 -9.03 7.55
CA LEU A 66 0.13 -9.51 6.33
C LEU A 66 1.66 -9.41 6.38
N LYS A 67 2.21 -8.59 7.27
CA LYS A 67 3.65 -8.36 7.39
C LYS A 67 4.45 -9.66 7.53
N ASP A 68 3.98 -10.59 8.36
CA ASP A 68 4.68 -11.87 8.60
C ASP A 68 4.44 -12.91 7.48
N LYS A 69 3.67 -12.57 6.44
CA LYS A 69 3.33 -13.45 5.31
C LYS A 69 4.03 -13.03 4.02
N VAL A 70 4.81 -11.95 4.04
CA VAL A 70 5.51 -11.38 2.89
C VAL A 70 6.98 -11.14 3.25
N ASP A 71 7.80 -10.90 2.24
CA ASP A 71 9.24 -10.70 2.43
C ASP A 71 9.55 -9.26 2.89
N LEU A 72 8.69 -8.31 2.52
CA LEU A 72 8.75 -6.93 3.00
C LEU A 72 7.37 -6.25 2.91
N VAL A 73 7.09 -5.35 3.87
CA VAL A 73 6.04 -4.35 3.73
C VAL A 73 6.67 -2.97 3.52
N PHE A 74 6.34 -2.32 2.41
CA PHE A 74 6.75 -0.95 2.10
C PHE A 74 5.60 0.03 2.40
N ASP A 75 5.83 1.00 3.28
CA ASP A 75 4.80 1.98 3.64
C ASP A 75 4.85 3.21 2.72
N ASN A 76 3.96 3.22 1.71
CA ASN A 76 3.81 4.32 0.75
C ASN A 76 3.51 5.67 1.43
N VAL A 77 2.88 5.65 2.60
CA VAL A 77 2.49 6.86 3.34
C VAL A 77 3.71 7.67 3.75
N LEU A 78 4.84 7.03 4.02
CA LEU A 78 6.05 7.71 4.49
C LEU A 78 6.68 8.64 3.45
N CYS A 79 6.46 8.40 2.16
CA CYS A 79 7.05 9.20 1.08
C CYS A 79 6.01 9.97 0.25
N LEU A 80 4.73 9.57 0.30
CA LEU A 80 3.66 10.18 -0.48
C LEU A 80 2.62 10.93 0.37
N GLY A 81 2.59 10.72 1.69
CA GLY A 81 1.59 11.28 2.60
C GLY A 81 2.07 12.53 3.33
N LYS A 82 1.15 13.45 3.64
CA LYS A 82 1.45 14.64 4.47
C LYS A 82 1.67 14.26 5.94
N GLU A 83 2.57 14.96 6.61
CA GLU A 83 2.91 14.69 8.02
C GLU A 83 1.71 14.88 8.98
N ASP A 84 0.93 15.94 8.78
CA ASP A 84 -0.22 16.31 9.60
C ASP A 84 -1.52 15.58 9.20
N ARG A 85 -1.58 15.09 7.96
CA ARG A 85 -2.71 14.32 7.42
C ARG A 85 -2.20 13.20 6.50
N PRO A 86 -1.80 12.04 7.06
CA PRO A 86 -1.16 10.97 6.28
C PRO A 86 -2.01 10.39 5.15
N SER A 87 -3.33 10.56 5.18
CA SER A 87 -4.24 10.14 4.10
C SER A 87 -4.29 11.10 2.90
N ALA A 88 -3.76 12.32 3.04
CA ALA A 88 -3.68 13.33 1.98
C ALA A 88 -2.37 13.20 1.21
N ALA A 89 -2.46 13.31 -0.12
CA ALA A 89 -1.31 13.10 -1.00
C ALA A 89 -0.49 14.39 -1.15
N ILE A 90 0.83 14.28 -1.06
CA ILE A 90 1.75 15.41 -1.32
C ILE A 90 1.80 15.71 -2.82
N TYR A 91 1.86 14.66 -3.65
CA TYR A 91 2.11 14.73 -5.09
C TYR A 91 0.87 14.44 -5.96
N GLY A 92 -0.32 14.50 -5.34
CA GLY A 92 -1.59 14.10 -5.96
C GLY A 92 -1.89 12.61 -5.81
N GLY A 93 -3.19 12.25 -5.83
CA GLY A 93 -3.61 10.85 -5.69
C GLY A 93 -3.07 9.92 -6.78
N HIS A 94 -2.94 10.44 -8.00
CA HIS A 94 -2.01 9.87 -8.98
C HIS A 94 -0.74 10.70 -8.91
N PRO A 95 0.37 10.17 -8.36
CA PRO A 95 1.57 10.95 -8.15
C PRO A 95 2.05 11.58 -9.46
N ASP A 96 2.41 12.86 -9.41
CA ASP A 96 3.07 13.53 -10.52
C ASP A 96 4.49 12.96 -10.76
N LYS A 97 5.21 13.53 -11.74
CA LYS A 97 6.59 13.11 -12.04
C LYS A 97 7.48 13.09 -10.80
N LYS A 98 7.38 14.11 -9.94
CA LYS A 98 8.22 14.22 -8.75
C LYS A 98 7.81 13.19 -7.71
N GLY A 99 6.52 12.96 -7.52
CA GLY A 99 6.02 11.91 -6.63
C GLY A 99 6.45 10.51 -7.07
N CYS A 100 6.41 10.23 -8.37
CA CYS A 100 6.94 8.98 -8.93
C CYS A 100 8.44 8.79 -8.66
N GLU A 101 9.25 9.83 -8.84
CA GLU A 101 10.69 9.80 -8.52
C GLU A 101 10.92 9.51 -7.03
N VAL A 102 10.25 10.24 -6.13
CA VAL A 102 10.39 10.08 -4.67
C VAL A 102 9.99 8.69 -4.21
N TRP A 103 8.87 8.17 -4.73
CA TRP A 103 8.41 6.81 -4.43
C TRP A 103 9.38 5.75 -4.96
N ALA A 104 9.88 5.90 -6.20
CA ALA A 104 10.79 4.95 -6.80
C ALA A 104 12.14 4.89 -6.06
N ASP A 105 12.71 6.04 -5.70
CA ASP A 105 13.94 6.12 -4.92
C ASP A 105 13.76 5.45 -3.54
N ALA A 106 12.67 5.77 -2.84
CA ALA A 106 12.37 5.18 -1.53
C ALA A 106 12.14 3.66 -1.61
N LEU A 107 11.43 3.19 -2.64
CA LEU A 107 11.19 1.77 -2.84
C LEU A 107 12.48 1.03 -3.21
N TYR A 108 13.31 1.60 -4.09
CA TYR A 108 14.61 1.03 -4.46
C TYR A 108 15.50 0.89 -3.22
N GLU A 109 15.64 1.94 -2.43
CA GLU A 109 16.42 1.91 -1.19
C GLU A 109 15.94 0.83 -0.21
N ALA A 110 14.63 0.58 -0.15
CA ALA A 110 14.06 -0.46 0.71
C ALA A 110 14.33 -1.90 0.23
N VAL A 111 14.60 -2.11 -1.06
CA VAL A 111 14.72 -3.46 -1.65
C VAL A 111 16.07 -3.76 -2.29
N LYS A 112 16.99 -2.79 -2.38
CA LYS A 112 18.27 -2.92 -3.10
C LYS A 112 19.21 -4.02 -2.57
N GLU A 113 19.05 -4.47 -1.34
CA GLU A 113 19.83 -5.59 -0.78
C GLU A 113 19.16 -6.96 -1.00
N MET A 114 17.92 -6.96 -1.52
CA MET A 114 17.15 -8.17 -1.81
C MET A 114 17.36 -8.67 -3.26
N PHE A 115 17.93 -7.84 -4.13
CA PHE A 115 18.11 -8.09 -5.57
C PHE A 115 19.48 -7.60 -6.03
#